data_AF-A0A7C2GGK2-F1
#
_entry.id   AF-A0A7C2GGK2-F1
#
_cell.length_a   1.000
_cell.length_b   1.000
_cell.length_c   1.000
_cell.angle_alpha   90.00
_cell.angle_beta   90.00
_cell.angle_gamma   90.00
#
_symmetry.space_group_name_H-M   'P 1'
#
loop_
_entity.id
_entity.type
_entity.pdbx_description
1 polymer ?
#
loop_
_entity_poly.entity_id
_entity_poly.type
_entity_poly.pdbx_seq_one_letter_code
_entity_poly.pdbx_strand_id
1 'polypeptide(L)' 'MDRVEARLAELGLELPGPRKPVANYVPAVQVGNLLFVS' A
#
# COMPACT_ATOMS: atom_id res chain seq x y z
N MET A 1 18.35 3.04 1.83
CA MET A 1 17.02 3.65 1.65
C MET A 1 16.48 3.16 0.34
N ASP A 2 15.35 2.46 0.35
CA ASP A 2 14.73 1.95 -0.87
C ASP A 2 14.33 3.11 -1.79
N ARG A 3 14.42 2.88 -3.11
CA ARG A 3 14.28 3.92 -4.15
C ARG A 3 12.91 4.60 -4.13
N VAL A 4 11.86 3.88 -3.76
CA VAL A 4 10.48 4.38 -3.76
C VAL A 4 10.26 5.30 -2.55
N GLU A 5 10.73 4.89 -1.38
CA GLU A 5 10.68 5.59 -0.11
C GLU A 5 11.48 6.90 -0.18
N ALA A 6 12.66 6.87 -0.80
CA ALA A 6 13.45 8.07 -1.06
C ALA A 6 12.67 9.08 -1.93
N ARG A 7 11.97 8.60 -2.96
CA ARG A 7 11.18 9.47 -3.84
C ARG A 7 9.96 10.06 -3.16
N LEU A 8 9.28 9.31 -2.28
CA LEU A 8 8.18 9.85 -1.47
C LEU A 8 8.68 10.96 -0.55
N ALA A 9 9.83 10.75 0.12
CA ALA A 9 10.42 11.74 1.01
C ALA A 9 10.87 13.02 0.28
N GLU A 10 11.47 12.92 -0.91
CA GLU A 10 11.81 14.07 -1.76
C GLU A 10 10.60 14.94 -2.11
N LEU A 11 9.43 14.32 -2.29
CA LEU A 11 8.17 15.00 -2.59
C LEU A 11 7.47 15.53 -1.33
N GLY A 12 8.03 15.31 -0.14
CA GLY A 12 7.40 15.69 1.14
C GLY A 12 6.14 14.87 1.46
N LEU A 13 6.03 13.65 0.94
CA LEU A 13 4.87 12.78 1.11
C LEU A 13 5.19 11.66 2.10
N GLU A 14 4.29 11.45 3.06
CA GLU A 14 4.31 10.30 3.97
C GLU A 14 3.20 9.31 3.60
N LEU A 15 3.53 8.02 3.62
CA LEU A 15 2.53 6.98 3.36
C LEU A 15 1.70 6.76 4.62
N PRO A 16 0.38 7.04 4.61
CA PRO A 16 -0.46 6.76 5.76
C PRO A 16 -0.61 5.25 5.96
N GLY A 17 -0.90 4.84 7.20
CA GLY A 17 -1.27 3.45 7.47
C GLY A 17 -2.51 3.02 6.67
N PRO A 18 -2.59 1.76 6.22
CA PRO A 18 -3.74 1.26 5.49
C PRO A 18 -5.02 1.41 6.33
N ARG A 19 -6.11 1.81 5.67
CA ARG A 19 -7.41 1.96 6.34
C ARG A 19 -7.99 0.60 6.72
N LYS A 20 -8.78 0.58 7.80
CA LYS A 20 -9.53 -0.62 8.20
C LYS A 20 -10.59 -0.96 7.14
N PRO A 21 -10.83 -2.25 6.84
CA PRO A 21 -11.93 -2.67 5.97
C PRO A 21 -13.28 -2.16 6.46
N VAL A 22 -14.15 -1.72 5.54
CA VAL A 22 -15.50 -1.24 5.86
C VAL A 22 -16.54 -2.37 5.97
N ALA A 23 -16.15 -3.59 5.61
CA ALA A 23 -16.98 -4.79 5.62
C ALA A 23 -16.10 -6.05 5.74
N ASN A 24 -16.68 -7.23 5.57
CA ASN A 24 -16.00 -8.52 5.68
C ASN A 24 -15.18 -8.84 4.42
N TYR A 25 -14.04 -8.16 4.26
CA TYR A 25 -13.05 -8.42 3.21
C TYR A 25 -11.63 -8.21 3.74
N VAL A 26 -10.64 -8.73 3.01
CA VAL A 26 -9.21 -8.55 3.32
C VAL A 26 -8.65 -7.33 2.57
N PRO A 27 -7.70 -6.56 3.15
CA PRO A 27 -7.18 -5.34 2.51
C PRO A 27 -6.52 -5.57 1.14
N ALA A 28 -5.90 -6.73 0.95
CA ALA A 28 -5.31 -7.15 -0.32
C ALA A 28 -5.28 -8.68 -0.42
N VAL A 29 -5.30 -9.20 -1.65
CA VAL A 29 -5.14 -10.63 -1.96
C VAL A 29 -4.19 -10.82 -3.12
N GLN A 30 -3.31 -11.82 -3.03
CA GLN A 30 -2.38 -12.17 -4.10
C GLN A 30 -2.80 -13.47 -4.78
N VAL A 31 -2.84 -13.47 -6.11
CA VAL A 31 -3.10 -14.66 -6.94
C VAL A 31 -1.96 -14.78 -7.95
N GLY A 32 -1.09 -15.78 -7.73
CA GLY A 32 0.14 -15.92 -8.50
C GLY A 32 1.05 -14.70 -8.33
N ASN A 33 1.31 -14.00 -9.43
CA ASN A 33 2.12 -12.78 -9.49
C ASN A 33 1.28 -11.48 -9.53
N LEU A 34 -0.04 -11.57 -9.33
CA LEU A 34 -0.93 -10.40 -9.28
C LEU A 34 -1.37 -10.12 -7.85
N LEU A 35 -1.26 -8.85 -7.43
CA LEU A 35 -1.73 -8.36 -6.14
C LEU A 35 -2.94 -7.44 -6.35
N PHE A 36 -4.07 -7.81 -5.76
CA PHE A 36 -5.33 -7.04 -5.81
C PHE A 36 -5.50 -6.29 -4.49
N VAL A 37 -5.73 -4.98 -4.56
CA VAL A 37 -6.01 -4.10 -3.41
C VAL A 37 -7.50 -3.75 -3.43
N SER A 38 -8.16 -3.78 -2.26
CA SER A 38 -9.61 -3.50 -2.11
C SER A 38 -9.96 -2.02 -2.08
#